data_AF-R5A9I7-F1
#
_entry.id   AF-R5A9I7-F1
#
_cell.length_a   1.000
_cell.length_b   1.000
_cell.length_c   1.000
_cell.angle_alpha   90.00
_cell.angle_beta   90.00
_cell.angle_gamma   90.00
#
_symmetry.space_group_name_H-M   'P 1'
#
loop_
_entity.id
_entity.type
_entity.pdbx_description
1 polymer ?
#
loop_
_entity_poly.entity_id
_entity_poly.type
_entity_poly.pdbx_seq_one_letter_code
_entity_poly.pdbx_strand_id
1 'polypeptide(L)'
;MKAKACFLYQILDLRWALLIYYFVIFCITLLANFSVITMTSSLSIAGEETIIMSGITFSSCIFMFIVGLNSFTENFRFSLQNGVSRKTLFLTRLFTAGTTALFMGLLDQIFHSLINLVGKLSSSPLMSISLFQQLYPTAWGNPVQGFFLSVIFGFCLLFLMANVGYAVVMLFYRVGKLGKVLVGAGVPALLIFGIPALKALDSMYFGERLRAFSNAVIQPVMDFAFNTAPNCMISLLVLAALFALFDWLLLRRAIVR
;
A
#
# COMPACT_ATOMS: atom_id res chain seq x y z
N MET A 1 5.45 -26.47 15.64
CA MET A 1 4.03 -26.13 15.33
C MET A 1 3.66 -26.51 13.90
N LYS A 2 2.40 -26.91 13.64
CA LYS A 2 1.88 -27.07 12.27
C LYS A 2 1.75 -25.68 11.59
N ALA A 3 2.02 -25.57 10.29
CA ALA A 3 1.97 -24.30 9.53
C ALA A 3 0.65 -23.52 9.71
N LYS A 4 -0.46 -24.24 9.87
CA LYS A 4 -1.80 -23.68 10.14
C LYS A 4 -1.88 -22.90 11.46
N ALA A 5 -1.23 -23.38 12.52
CA ALA A 5 -1.26 -22.70 13.82
C ALA A 5 -0.48 -21.38 13.80
N CYS A 6 0.66 -21.36 13.10
CA CYS A 6 1.46 -20.16 12.90
C CYS A 6 0.70 -19.10 12.08
N PHE A 7 -0.04 -19.54 11.06
CA PHE A 7 -0.90 -18.68 10.23
C PHE A 7 -2.03 -18.05 11.05
N LEU A 8 -2.76 -18.86 11.81
CA LEU A 8 -3.86 -18.38 12.64
C LEU A 8 -3.37 -17.41 13.72
N TYR A 9 -2.20 -17.67 14.31
CA TYR A 9 -1.59 -16.77 15.29
C TYR A 9 -1.31 -15.38 14.70
N GLN A 10 -0.67 -15.33 13.52
CA GLN A 10 -0.36 -14.07 12.85
C GLN A 10 -1.61 -13.26 12.47
N ILE A 11 -2.70 -13.91 12.06
CA ILE A 11 -3.97 -13.21 11.79
C ILE A 11 -4.62 -12.72 13.08
N LEU A 12 -4.58 -13.54 14.13
CA LEU A 12 -5.17 -13.20 15.42
C LEU A 12 -4.48 -12.01 16.08
N ASP A 13 -3.18 -11.87 15.86
CA ASP A 13 -2.39 -10.72 16.28
C ASP A 13 -2.83 -9.43 15.55
N LEU A 14 -3.01 -9.52 14.22
CA LEU A 14 -3.38 -8.38 13.38
C LEU A 14 -4.83 -7.89 13.54
N ARG A 15 -5.73 -8.70 14.09
CA ARG A 15 -7.17 -8.38 14.14
C ARG A 15 -7.47 -7.06 14.86
N TRP A 16 -6.75 -6.77 15.94
CA TRP A 16 -6.99 -5.56 16.73
C TRP A 16 -6.48 -4.32 16.00
N ALA A 17 -5.30 -4.42 15.37
CA ALA A 17 -4.78 -3.35 14.53
C ALA A 17 -5.74 -3.02 13.38
N LEU A 18 -6.28 -4.05 12.71
CA LEU A 18 -7.27 -3.88 11.64
C LEU A 18 -8.57 -3.25 12.14
N LEU A 19 -9.10 -3.70 13.27
CA LEU A 19 -10.34 -3.17 13.84
C LEU A 19 -10.20 -1.69 14.18
N ILE A 20 -9.12 -1.32 14.87
CA ILE A 20 -8.85 0.08 15.24
C ILE A 20 -8.69 0.94 13.98
N TYR A 21 -7.97 0.45 12.96
CA TYR A 21 -7.78 1.16 11.70
C TYR A 21 -9.10 1.49 11.00
N TYR A 22 -9.98 0.51 10.80
CA TYR A 22 -11.27 0.75 10.14
C TYR A 22 -12.22 1.57 11.00
N PHE A 23 -12.17 1.43 12.32
CA PHE A 23 -12.93 2.28 13.23
C PHE A 23 -12.55 3.76 13.07
N VAL A 24 -11.25 4.06 12.99
CA VAL A 24 -10.75 5.42 12.77
C VAL A 24 -11.19 5.95 11.41
N ILE A 25 -11.08 5.17 10.32
CA ILE A 25 -11.58 5.59 9.00
C ILE A 25 -13.06 5.91 9.08
N PHE A 26 -13.86 5.04 9.69
CA PHE A 26 -15.30 5.25 9.82
C PHE A 26 -15.59 6.58 10.54
N CYS A 27 -14.95 6.85 11.69
CA CYS A 27 -15.10 8.12 12.39
C CYS A 27 -14.73 9.34 11.53
N ILE A 28 -13.60 9.27 10.80
CA ILE A 28 -13.15 10.36 9.91
C ILE A 28 -14.17 10.59 8.78
N THR A 29 -14.67 9.52 8.17
CA THR A 29 -15.65 9.63 7.07
C THR A 29 -17.00 10.19 7.55
N LEU A 30 -17.45 9.85 8.75
CA LEU A 30 -18.66 10.46 9.34
C LEU A 30 -18.46 11.95 9.62
N LEU A 31 -17.31 12.33 10.19
CA LEU A 31 -16.99 13.73 10.46
C LEU A 31 -16.91 14.55 9.17
N ALA A 32 -16.33 13.98 8.11
CA ALA A 32 -16.27 14.59 6.78
C ALA A 32 -17.66 14.75 6.13
N ASN A 33 -18.55 13.76 6.29
CA ASN A 33 -19.94 13.90 5.81
C ASN A 33 -20.69 15.01 6.56
N PHE A 34 -20.52 15.09 7.88
CA PHE A 34 -21.16 16.13 8.70
C PHE A 34 -20.66 17.54 8.35
N SER A 35 -19.35 17.72 8.15
CA SER A 35 -18.79 19.01 7.75
C SER A 35 -19.28 19.44 6.37
N VAL A 36 -19.38 18.51 5.41
CA VAL A 36 -19.86 18.82 4.06
C VAL A 36 -21.34 19.22 4.07
N ILE A 37 -22.19 18.52 4.83
CA ILE A 37 -23.61 18.88 4.96
C ILE A 37 -23.78 20.28 5.55
N THR A 38 -23.01 20.63 6.59
CA THR A 38 -23.08 21.94 7.26
C THR A 38 -22.54 23.10 6.41
N MET A 39 -21.52 22.84 5.57
CA MET A 39 -21.02 23.84 4.61
C MET A 39 -22.01 24.04 3.46
N THR A 40 -22.64 22.96 2.97
CA THR A 40 -23.61 23.05 1.87
C THR A 40 -24.92 23.74 2.31
N SER A 41 -25.34 23.58 3.57
CA SER A 41 -26.55 24.25 4.09
C SER A 41 -26.37 25.74 4.38
N SER A 42 -25.13 26.22 4.55
CA SER A 42 -24.82 27.64 4.78
C SER A 42 -24.50 28.41 3.50
N LEU A 43 -24.24 27.70 2.39
CA LEU A 43 -23.86 28.27 1.11
C LEU A 43 -24.83 27.80 0.02
N SER A 44 -26.06 28.32 0.02
CA SER A 44 -27.02 28.15 -1.08
C SER A 44 -26.60 28.96 -2.31
N ILE A 45 -25.41 28.67 -2.86
CA ILE A 45 -24.89 29.32 -4.06
C ILE A 45 -24.68 28.23 -5.11
N ALA A 46 -25.68 28.14 -5.98
CA ALA A 46 -25.63 27.75 -7.39
C ALA A 46 -24.30 27.18 -7.91
N GLY A 47 -24.08 25.89 -7.66
CA GLY A 47 -23.05 25.09 -8.31
C GLY A 47 -23.12 23.66 -7.78
N GLU A 48 -23.37 22.68 -8.65
CA GLU A 48 -23.26 21.25 -8.34
C GLU A 48 -21.78 20.87 -8.19
N GLU A 49 -21.08 21.47 -7.23
CA GLU A 49 -19.69 21.13 -6.96
C GLU A 49 -19.64 19.80 -6.19
N THR A 50 -19.40 18.72 -6.92
CA THR A 50 -19.17 17.40 -6.33
C THR A 50 -17.83 17.40 -5.58
N ILE A 51 -17.89 17.12 -4.27
CA ILE A 51 -16.71 17.02 -3.43
C ILE A 51 -16.21 15.58 -3.52
N ILE A 52 -15.05 15.40 -4.15
CA ILE A 52 -14.43 14.09 -4.35
C ILE A 52 -13.55 13.74 -3.16
N MET A 53 -13.86 12.64 -2.49
CA MET A 53 -13.02 12.05 -1.45
C MET A 53 -12.25 10.86 -2.03
N SER A 54 -10.94 11.00 -2.20
CA SER A 54 -10.05 9.91 -2.59
C SER A 54 -8.84 9.88 -1.65
N GLY A 55 -8.67 8.78 -0.92
CA GLY A 55 -7.61 8.69 0.10
C GLY A 55 -7.65 7.42 0.95
N ILE A 56 -8.79 6.71 1.00
CA ILE A 56 -8.94 5.47 1.79
C ILE A 56 -7.91 4.42 1.36
N THR A 57 -7.83 4.12 0.05
CA THR A 57 -6.87 3.13 -0.45
C THR A 57 -5.42 3.53 -0.15
N PHE A 58 -5.08 4.82 -0.27
CA PHE A 58 -3.71 5.30 0.04
C PHE A 58 -3.37 5.15 1.52
N SER A 59 -4.32 5.50 2.40
CA SER A 59 -4.20 5.24 3.84
C SER A 59 -3.99 3.74 4.12
N SER A 60 -4.71 2.86 3.44
CA SER A 60 -4.58 1.40 3.59
C SER A 60 -3.21 0.90 3.13
N CYS A 61 -2.60 1.55 2.13
CA CYS A 61 -1.23 1.29 1.70
C CYS A 61 -0.22 1.55 2.82
N ILE A 62 -0.33 2.72 3.47
CA ILE A 62 0.54 3.12 4.58
C ILE A 62 0.36 2.16 5.76
N PHE A 63 -0.89 1.81 6.09
CA PHE A 63 -1.18 0.88 7.16
C PHE A 63 -0.57 -0.50 6.90
N MET A 64 -0.76 -1.07 5.70
CA MET A 64 -0.19 -2.37 5.35
C MET A 64 1.34 -2.35 5.33
N PHE A 65 1.94 -1.23 4.94
CA PHE A 65 3.39 -1.03 5.05
C PHE A 65 3.86 -1.07 6.51
N ILE A 66 3.17 -0.38 7.43
CA ILE A 66 3.48 -0.40 8.88
C ILE A 66 3.29 -1.80 9.47
N VAL A 67 2.22 -2.50 9.10
CA VAL A 67 2.00 -3.92 9.48
C VAL A 67 3.16 -4.78 8.98
N GLY A 68 3.64 -4.54 7.76
CA GLY A 68 4.83 -5.18 7.20
C GLY A 68 6.07 -4.97 8.07
N LEU A 69 6.32 -3.73 8.48
CA LEU A 69 7.45 -3.36 9.34
C LEU A 69 7.40 -4.04 10.72
N ASN A 70 6.24 -4.12 11.35
CA ASN A 70 6.12 -4.69 12.69
C ASN A 70 6.08 -6.23 12.71
N SER A 71 5.74 -6.87 11.59
CA SER A 71 5.53 -8.32 11.54
C SER A 71 6.81 -9.16 11.69
N PHE A 72 8.01 -8.62 11.47
CA PHE A 72 9.23 -9.46 11.41
C PHE A 72 9.74 -9.96 12.76
N THR A 73 10.05 -9.04 13.69
CA THR A 73 10.87 -9.37 14.87
C THR A 73 10.17 -10.31 15.84
N GLU A 74 8.88 -10.11 16.07
CA GLU A 74 8.08 -10.91 17.00
C GLU A 74 7.81 -12.30 16.45
N ASN A 75 7.31 -12.38 15.22
CA ASN A 75 7.03 -13.66 14.55
C ASN A 75 8.30 -14.50 14.36
N PHE A 76 9.45 -13.87 14.12
CA PHE A 76 10.73 -14.59 14.00
C PHE A 76 11.16 -15.24 15.31
N ARG A 77 11.14 -14.49 16.42
CA ARG A 77 11.54 -14.99 17.74
C ARG A 77 10.61 -16.10 18.23
N PHE A 78 9.30 -15.90 18.11
CA PHE A 78 8.31 -16.88 18.50
C PHE A 78 8.41 -18.18 17.68
N SER A 79 8.58 -18.06 16.36
CA SER A 79 8.71 -19.23 15.47
C SER A 79 9.98 -20.03 15.77
N LEU A 80 11.08 -19.37 16.12
CA LEU A 80 12.34 -20.03 16.46
C LEU A 80 12.23 -20.83 17.77
N GLN A 81 11.59 -20.26 18.80
CA GLN A 81 11.34 -20.96 20.07
C GLN A 81 10.45 -22.20 19.88
N ASN A 82 9.53 -22.15 18.92
CA ASN A 82 8.61 -23.25 18.59
C ASN A 82 9.16 -24.26 17.56
N GLY A 83 10.46 -24.20 17.25
CA GLY A 83 11.14 -25.11 16.32
C GLY A 83 10.61 -25.05 14.88
N VAL A 84 10.00 -23.93 14.48
CA VAL A 84 9.43 -23.76 13.14
C VAL A 84 10.53 -23.47 12.13
N SER A 85 10.51 -24.17 11.00
CA SER A 85 11.49 -23.96 9.93
C SER A 85 11.34 -22.57 9.29
N ARG A 86 12.46 -22.02 8.80
CA ARG A 86 12.50 -20.74 8.08
C ARG A 86 11.61 -20.73 6.82
N LYS A 87 11.54 -21.86 6.11
CA LYS A 87 10.66 -22.07 4.94
C LYS A 87 9.19 -21.91 5.32
N THR A 88 8.80 -22.55 6.42
CA THR A 88 7.43 -22.49 6.93
C THR A 88 7.05 -21.08 7.37
N LEU A 89 7.95 -20.39 8.07
CA LEU A 89 7.72 -19.01 8.52
C LEU A 89 7.45 -18.08 7.34
N PHE A 90 8.31 -18.13 6.32
CA PHE A 90 8.18 -17.29 5.12
C PHE A 90 6.87 -17.58 4.37
N LEU A 91 6.56 -18.86 4.16
CA LEU A 91 5.34 -19.24 3.45
C LEU A 91 4.08 -18.82 4.22
N THR A 92 4.05 -19.05 5.53
CA THR A 92 2.96 -18.60 6.39
C THR A 92 2.81 -17.08 6.35
N ARG A 93 3.91 -16.33 6.34
CA ARG A 93 3.90 -14.87 6.24
C ARG A 93 3.35 -14.36 4.90
N LEU A 94 3.73 -14.98 3.79
CA LEU A 94 3.18 -14.64 2.48
C LEU A 94 1.68 -14.88 2.43
N PHE A 95 1.21 -16.00 2.98
CA PHE A 95 -0.22 -16.27 3.06
C PHE A 95 -0.94 -15.25 3.95
N THR A 96 -0.40 -14.89 5.11
CA THR A 96 -1.04 -13.88 5.97
C THR A 96 -1.07 -12.50 5.33
N ALA A 97 0.02 -12.07 4.69
CA ALA A 97 0.06 -10.83 3.92
C ALA A 97 -0.95 -10.83 2.77
N GLY A 98 -1.05 -11.95 2.03
CA GLY A 98 -2.03 -12.10 0.95
C GLY A 98 -3.47 -12.05 1.44
N THR A 99 -3.81 -12.80 2.50
CA THR A 99 -5.19 -12.82 3.02
C THR A 99 -5.59 -11.49 3.64
N THR A 100 -4.67 -10.82 4.32
CA THR A 100 -4.94 -9.49 4.90
C THR A 100 -5.08 -8.42 3.83
N ALA A 101 -4.23 -8.43 2.80
CA ALA A 101 -4.34 -7.52 1.67
C ALA A 101 -5.66 -7.72 0.90
N LEU A 102 -6.09 -8.96 0.69
CA LEU A 102 -7.36 -9.26 0.01
C LEU A 102 -8.54 -8.77 0.84
N PHE A 103 -8.56 -9.09 2.13
CA PHE A 103 -9.61 -8.64 3.05
C PHE A 103 -9.70 -7.12 3.12
N MET A 104 -8.56 -6.43 3.21
CA MET A 104 -8.53 -4.97 3.21
C MET A 104 -8.95 -4.36 1.87
N GLY A 105 -8.52 -4.92 0.74
CA GLY A 105 -8.94 -4.45 -0.58
C GLY A 105 -10.45 -4.57 -0.79
N LEU A 106 -11.08 -5.64 -0.28
CA LEU A 106 -12.53 -5.78 -0.27
C LEU A 106 -13.21 -4.74 0.62
N LEU A 107 -12.72 -4.56 1.85
CA LEU A 107 -13.29 -3.59 2.78
C LEU A 107 -13.19 -2.17 2.24
N ASP A 108 -12.03 -1.75 1.73
CA ASP A 108 -11.84 -0.43 1.12
C ASP A 108 -12.89 -0.16 0.04
N GLN A 109 -13.12 -1.14 -0.86
CA GLN A 109 -14.12 -0.99 -1.91
C GLN A 109 -15.55 -0.94 -1.36
N ILE A 110 -15.87 -1.75 -0.35
CA ILE A 110 -17.16 -1.68 0.35
C ILE A 110 -17.35 -0.31 0.98
N PHE A 111 -16.33 0.26 1.64
CA PHE A 111 -16.39 1.61 2.20
C PHE A 111 -16.63 2.67 1.13
N HIS A 112 -15.93 2.61 -0.01
CA HIS A 112 -16.19 3.51 -1.13
C HIS A 112 -17.64 3.41 -1.63
N SER A 113 -18.16 2.20 -1.80
CA SER A 113 -19.56 1.97 -2.21
C SER A 113 -20.57 2.46 -1.17
N LEU A 114 -20.32 2.24 0.13
CA LEU A 114 -21.18 2.70 1.22
C LEU A 114 -21.21 4.23 1.30
N ILE A 115 -20.07 4.90 1.17
CA ILE A 115 -20.00 6.37 1.19
C ILE A 115 -20.76 6.94 0.00
N ASN A 116 -20.61 6.36 -1.19
CA ASN A 116 -21.37 6.77 -2.37
C ASN A 116 -22.88 6.53 -2.22
N LEU A 117 -23.28 5.44 -1.56
CA LEU A 117 -24.69 5.15 -1.27
C LEU A 117 -25.27 6.17 -0.28
N VAL A 118 -24.55 6.46 0.80
CA VAL A 118 -24.95 7.46 1.80
C VAL A 118 -25.02 8.86 1.17
N GLY A 119 -24.05 9.24 0.34
CA GLY A 119 -24.07 10.52 -0.37
C GLY A 119 -25.31 10.70 -1.24
N LYS A 120 -25.68 9.66 -2.01
CA LYS A 120 -26.92 9.64 -2.81
C LYS A 120 -28.19 9.76 -1.96
N LEU A 121 -28.25 9.04 -0.84
CA LEU A 121 -29.42 9.05 0.06
C LEU A 121 -29.57 10.39 0.79
N SER A 122 -28.47 11.00 1.19
CA SER A 122 -28.44 12.26 1.93
C SER A 122 -28.47 13.50 1.03
N SER A 123 -28.59 13.33 -0.30
CA SER A 123 -28.48 14.41 -1.30
C SER A 123 -27.24 15.29 -1.11
N SER A 124 -26.18 14.73 -0.53
CA SER A 124 -24.93 15.45 -0.31
C SER A 124 -24.06 15.33 -1.57
N PRO A 125 -23.30 16.37 -1.94
CA PRO A 125 -22.42 16.34 -3.12
C PRO A 125 -21.18 15.45 -2.91
N LEU A 126 -21.14 14.62 -1.87
CA LEU A 126 -19.96 13.83 -1.52
C LEU A 126 -19.89 12.56 -2.37
N MET A 127 -18.83 12.44 -3.16
CA MET A 127 -18.52 11.23 -3.93
C MET A 127 -17.16 10.68 -3.50
N SER A 128 -17.12 9.40 -3.18
CA SER A 128 -15.90 8.67 -2.85
C SER A 128 -15.42 7.88 -4.06
N ILE A 129 -14.19 8.17 -4.51
CA ILE A 129 -13.60 7.57 -5.70
C ILE A 129 -12.39 6.72 -5.29
N SER A 130 -12.35 5.47 -5.73
CA SER A 130 -11.22 4.57 -5.48
C SER A 130 -9.98 5.03 -6.26
N LEU A 131 -8.77 4.73 -5.77
CA LEU A 131 -7.54 5.08 -6.50
C LEU A 131 -7.51 4.48 -7.91
N PHE A 132 -8.13 3.31 -8.10
CA PHE A 132 -8.27 2.68 -9.40
C PHE A 132 -9.09 3.54 -10.37
N GLN A 133 -10.24 4.06 -9.91
CA GLN A 133 -11.10 4.91 -10.72
C GLN A 133 -10.45 6.28 -11.00
N GLN A 134 -9.62 6.79 -10.09
CA GLN A 134 -8.85 8.01 -10.30
C GLN A 134 -7.76 7.85 -11.37
N LEU A 135 -7.06 6.71 -11.39
CA LEU A 135 -6.00 6.43 -12.35
C LEU A 135 -6.54 5.99 -13.72
N TYR A 136 -7.65 5.25 -13.75
CA TYR A 136 -8.24 4.68 -14.95
C TYR A 136 -9.73 5.01 -15.08
N PRO A 137 -10.10 6.28 -15.32
CA PRO A 137 -11.50 6.70 -15.44
C PRO A 137 -12.21 6.05 -16.65
N THR A 138 -11.48 5.74 -17.72
CA THR A 138 -12.02 5.13 -18.95
C THR A 138 -12.28 3.63 -18.84
N ALA A 139 -11.71 2.95 -17.82
CA ALA A 139 -11.94 1.53 -17.58
C ALA A 139 -13.28 1.24 -16.88
N TRP A 140 -14.03 2.29 -16.50
CA TRP A 140 -15.29 2.23 -15.78
C TRP A 140 -16.50 2.19 -16.73
N GLY A 141 -16.56 1.19 -17.61
CA GLY A 141 -17.73 0.98 -18.48
C GLY A 141 -18.93 0.35 -17.73
N ASN A 142 -18.65 -0.64 -16.87
CA ASN A 142 -19.67 -1.36 -16.08
C ASN A 142 -19.37 -1.22 -14.56
N PRO A 143 -20.35 -0.84 -13.72
CA PRO A 143 -20.12 -0.60 -12.29
C PRO A 143 -19.69 -1.86 -11.53
N VAL A 144 -20.25 -3.03 -11.90
CA VAL A 144 -19.89 -4.32 -11.30
C VAL A 144 -18.46 -4.70 -11.65
N GLN A 145 -18.06 -4.53 -12.91
CA GLN A 145 -16.70 -4.80 -13.35
C GLN A 145 -15.70 -3.86 -12.66
N GLY A 146 -16.02 -2.57 -12.57
CA GLY A 146 -15.20 -1.57 -11.88
C GLY A 146 -14.98 -1.90 -10.40
N PHE A 147 -16.00 -2.47 -9.73
CA PHE A 147 -15.88 -2.94 -8.35
C PHE A 147 -14.82 -4.04 -8.22
N PHE A 148 -14.94 -5.14 -8.97
CA PHE A 148 -13.99 -6.25 -8.88
C PHE A 148 -12.58 -5.85 -9.31
N LEU A 149 -12.46 -5.02 -10.34
CA LEU A 149 -11.17 -4.55 -10.82
C LEU A 149 -10.49 -3.64 -9.79
N SER A 150 -11.26 -2.80 -9.08
CA SER A 150 -10.74 -1.98 -7.96
C SER A 150 -10.25 -2.84 -6.80
N VAL A 151 -10.96 -3.94 -6.47
CA VAL A 151 -10.54 -4.89 -5.43
C VAL A 151 -9.23 -5.59 -5.82
N ILE A 152 -9.13 -6.07 -7.06
CA ILE A 152 -7.92 -6.75 -7.55
C ILE A 152 -6.73 -5.78 -7.56
N PHE A 153 -6.95 -4.54 -8.02
CA PHE A 153 -5.95 -3.49 -7.97
C PHE A 153 -5.49 -3.21 -6.53
N GLY A 154 -6.44 -2.99 -5.62
CA GLY A 154 -6.18 -2.77 -4.20
C GLY A 154 -5.41 -3.92 -3.58
N PHE A 155 -5.78 -5.17 -3.86
CA PHE A 155 -5.04 -6.36 -3.42
C PHE A 155 -3.58 -6.33 -3.88
N CYS A 156 -3.32 -6.09 -5.18
CA CYS A 156 -1.96 -6.08 -5.72
C CYS A 156 -1.10 -5.00 -5.06
N LEU A 157 -1.68 -3.81 -4.87
CA LEU A 157 -1.00 -2.68 -4.27
C LEU A 157 -0.72 -2.90 -2.78
N LEU A 158 -1.72 -3.33 -2.00
CA LEU A 158 -1.58 -3.59 -0.57
C LEU A 158 -0.62 -4.76 -0.30
N PHE A 159 -0.65 -5.80 -1.14
CA PHE A 159 0.27 -6.93 -1.04
C PHE A 159 1.72 -6.49 -1.30
N LEU A 160 1.94 -5.62 -2.30
CA LEU A 160 3.25 -5.03 -2.54
C LEU A 160 3.73 -4.24 -1.32
N MET A 161 2.90 -3.34 -0.78
CA MET A 161 3.28 -2.52 0.38
C MET A 161 3.62 -3.35 1.62
N ALA A 162 2.90 -4.46 1.84
CA ALA A 162 3.21 -5.39 2.92
C ALA A 162 4.58 -6.07 2.77
N ASN A 163 4.95 -6.48 1.55
CA ASN A 163 6.27 -7.06 1.26
C ASN A 163 7.38 -6.01 1.33
N VAL A 164 7.16 -4.80 0.82
CA VAL A 164 8.12 -3.69 0.92
C VAL A 164 8.39 -3.35 2.39
N GLY A 165 7.34 -3.22 3.22
CA GLY A 165 7.50 -2.99 4.66
C GLY A 165 8.30 -4.11 5.35
N TYR A 166 8.03 -5.36 4.98
CA TYR A 166 8.74 -6.51 5.53
C TYR A 166 10.23 -6.54 5.12
N ALA A 167 10.54 -6.22 3.87
CA ALA A 167 11.91 -6.09 3.36
C ALA A 167 12.70 -5.03 4.12
N VAL A 168 12.08 -3.88 4.38
CA VAL A 168 12.71 -2.77 5.09
C VAL A 168 13.06 -3.18 6.53
N VAL A 169 12.15 -3.80 7.27
CA VAL A 169 12.48 -4.25 8.65
C VAL A 169 13.53 -5.36 8.65
N MET A 170 13.52 -6.27 7.68
CA MET A 170 14.58 -7.30 7.57
C MET A 170 15.96 -6.69 7.32
N LEU A 171 16.03 -5.66 6.47
CA LEU A 171 17.26 -4.90 6.25
C LEU A 171 17.72 -4.25 7.56
N PHE A 172 16.83 -3.54 8.25
CA PHE A 172 17.16 -2.92 9.53
C PHE A 172 17.58 -3.92 10.60
N TYR A 173 16.99 -5.12 10.63
CA TYR A 173 17.39 -6.15 11.59
C TYR A 173 18.84 -6.60 11.41
N ARG A 174 19.34 -6.58 10.17
CA ARG A 174 20.71 -6.99 9.84
C ARG A 174 21.74 -5.90 10.02
N VAL A 175 21.36 -4.68 9.68
CA VAL A 175 22.28 -3.55 9.65
C VAL A 175 22.64 -3.10 11.08
N GLY A 176 23.89 -2.65 11.27
CA GLY A 176 24.35 -2.09 12.55
C GLY A 176 23.67 -0.76 12.91
N LYS A 177 23.91 -0.24 14.12
CA LYS A 177 23.28 1.02 14.59
C LYS A 177 23.43 2.18 13.60
N LEU A 178 24.62 2.33 13.01
CA LEU A 178 24.91 3.38 12.04
C LEU A 178 24.13 3.23 10.74
N GLY A 179 24.01 2.01 10.20
CA GLY A 179 23.26 1.82 8.96
C GLY A 179 21.73 1.86 9.17
N LYS A 180 21.22 1.68 10.40
CA LYS A 180 19.80 2.01 10.70
C LYS A 180 19.53 3.50 10.57
N VAL A 181 20.45 4.35 11.05
CA VAL A 181 20.36 5.80 10.91
C VAL A 181 20.55 6.22 9.45
N LEU A 182 21.53 5.63 8.75
CA LEU A 182 21.79 5.92 7.34
C LEU A 182 20.64 5.50 6.41
N VAL A 183 20.02 4.34 6.62
CA VAL A 183 18.87 3.93 5.79
C VAL A 183 17.60 4.64 6.24
N GLY A 184 17.38 4.86 7.54
CA GLY A 184 16.20 5.53 8.08
C GLY A 184 16.14 7.02 7.77
N ALA A 185 17.26 7.74 7.86
CA ALA A 185 17.34 9.16 7.52
C ALA A 185 17.76 9.38 6.05
N GLY A 186 18.59 8.50 5.50
CA GLY A 186 19.10 8.65 4.13
C GLY A 186 18.09 8.33 3.05
N VAL A 187 17.13 7.42 3.25
CA VAL A 187 16.08 7.16 2.24
C VAL A 187 15.16 8.37 2.07
N PRO A 188 14.58 8.97 3.15
CA PRO A 188 13.82 10.21 3.03
C PRO A 188 14.66 11.38 2.51
N ALA A 189 15.91 11.52 2.98
CA ALA A 189 16.79 12.59 2.52
C ALA A 189 17.18 12.44 1.04
N LEU A 190 17.43 11.23 0.53
CA LEU A 190 17.66 10.98 -0.90
C LEU A 190 16.42 11.23 -1.75
N LEU A 191 15.22 10.89 -1.26
CA LEU A 191 13.98 11.15 -2.01
C LEU A 191 13.69 12.64 -2.10
N ILE A 192 13.85 13.38 -1.00
CA ILE A 192 13.54 14.82 -0.94
C ILE A 192 14.64 15.66 -1.58
N PHE A 193 15.90 15.38 -1.28
CA PHE A 193 17.04 16.19 -1.76
C PHE A 193 17.78 15.53 -2.92
N GLY A 194 17.87 14.20 -2.95
CA GLY A 194 18.65 13.47 -3.96
C GLY A 194 18.05 13.50 -5.36
N ILE A 195 16.73 13.33 -5.51
CA ILE A 195 16.06 13.43 -6.83
C ILE A 195 16.24 14.83 -7.46
N PRO A 196 15.92 15.94 -6.76
CA PRO A 196 16.16 17.27 -7.32
C PRO A 196 17.66 17.60 -7.47
N ALA A 197 18.54 17.11 -6.58
CA ALA A 197 19.99 17.32 -6.70
C ALA A 197 20.58 16.56 -7.89
N LEU A 198 20.16 15.31 -8.16
CA LEU A 198 20.57 14.55 -9.35
C LEU A 198 20.10 15.25 -10.62
N LYS A 199 18.88 15.80 -10.63
CA LYS A 199 18.35 16.59 -11.74
C LYS A 199 19.15 17.88 -11.97
N ALA A 200 19.58 18.56 -10.90
CA ALA A 200 20.39 19.76 -10.97
C ALA A 200 21.86 19.47 -11.37
N LEU A 201 22.42 18.35 -10.93
CA LEU A 201 23.77 17.91 -11.32
C LEU A 201 23.83 17.47 -12.79
N ASP A 202 22.77 16.83 -13.30
CA ASP A 202 22.69 16.42 -14.70
C ASP A 202 22.58 17.64 -15.65
N SER A 203 21.83 18.68 -15.25
CA SER A 203 21.74 19.91 -16.04
C SER A 203 23.02 20.75 -16.02
N MET A 204 23.80 20.69 -14.94
CA MET A 204 25.05 21.46 -14.82
C MET A 204 26.31 20.75 -15.32
N TYR A 205 26.42 19.41 -15.22
CA TYR A 205 27.66 18.68 -15.52
C TYR A 205 27.55 17.62 -16.62
N PHE A 206 26.38 17.01 -16.84
CA PHE A 206 26.24 15.84 -17.73
C PHE A 206 25.46 16.11 -19.03
N GLY A 207 24.94 17.33 -19.22
CA GLY A 207 24.30 17.74 -20.47
C GLY A 207 23.08 16.90 -20.84
N GLU A 208 22.24 16.59 -19.85
CA GLU A 208 21.02 15.76 -19.98
C GLU A 208 21.24 14.28 -20.35
N ARG A 209 22.46 13.76 -20.28
CA ARG A 209 22.72 12.34 -20.60
C ARG A 209 22.09 11.39 -19.60
N LEU A 210 22.00 11.75 -18.32
CA LEU A 210 21.30 10.92 -17.33
C LEU A 210 19.79 11.00 -17.55
N ARG A 211 19.25 12.15 -17.96
CA ARG A 211 17.85 12.31 -18.40
C ARG A 211 17.54 11.51 -19.66
N ALA A 212 18.44 11.47 -20.63
CA ALA A 212 18.29 10.68 -21.84
C ALA A 212 18.33 9.17 -21.53
N PHE A 213 19.20 8.73 -20.61
CA PHE A 213 19.23 7.35 -20.14
C PHE A 213 17.98 7.00 -19.31
N SER A 214 17.53 7.88 -18.41
CA SER A 214 16.28 7.66 -17.66
C SER A 214 15.08 7.60 -18.59
N ASN A 215 15.03 8.43 -19.62
CA ASN A 215 13.96 8.40 -20.62
C ASN A 215 14.08 7.19 -21.56
N ALA A 216 15.28 6.71 -21.86
CA ALA A 216 15.45 5.53 -22.71
C ALA A 216 15.17 4.21 -21.97
N VAL A 217 15.39 4.13 -20.66
CA VAL A 217 15.31 2.88 -19.89
C VAL A 217 14.14 2.87 -18.91
N ILE A 218 13.90 3.96 -18.17
CA ILE A 218 12.89 4.03 -17.11
C ILE A 218 11.53 4.40 -17.69
N GLN A 219 11.44 5.40 -18.57
CA GLN A 219 10.15 5.78 -19.18
C GLN A 219 9.45 4.64 -19.92
N PRO A 220 10.06 3.84 -20.80
CA PRO A 220 9.31 2.78 -21.49
C PRO A 220 8.80 1.70 -20.54
N VAL A 221 9.51 1.44 -19.44
CA VAL A 221 9.07 0.52 -18.39
C VAL A 221 7.90 1.11 -17.60
N MET A 222 7.97 2.40 -17.26
CA MET A 222 6.92 3.12 -16.57
C MET A 222 5.68 3.29 -17.44
N ASP A 223 5.86 3.63 -18.71
CA ASP A 223 4.78 3.74 -19.69
C ASP A 223 4.11 2.39 -19.87
N PHE A 224 4.88 1.29 -20.01
CA PHE A 224 4.29 -0.06 -20.04
C PHE A 224 3.52 -0.40 -18.77
N ALA A 225 4.09 -0.07 -17.60
CA ALA A 225 3.49 -0.35 -16.30
C ALA A 225 2.20 0.44 -16.06
N PHE A 226 2.11 1.70 -16.48
CA PHE A 226 0.96 2.56 -16.19
C PHE A 226 -0.02 2.74 -17.36
N ASN A 227 0.30 2.27 -18.57
CA ASN A 227 -0.55 2.46 -19.76
C ASN A 227 -1.97 1.91 -19.57
N THR A 228 -2.07 0.69 -19.05
CA THR A 228 -3.35 0.00 -18.91
C THR A 228 -3.50 -0.57 -17.50
N ALA A 229 -4.74 -0.58 -17.02
CA ALA A 229 -5.14 -1.19 -15.76
C ALA A 229 -4.55 -2.60 -15.52
N PRO A 230 -4.66 -3.57 -16.45
CA PRO A 230 -4.09 -4.90 -16.26
C PRO A 230 -2.57 -4.91 -16.22
N ASN A 231 -1.88 -4.11 -17.05
CA ASN A 231 -0.42 -4.03 -17.03
C ASN A 231 0.09 -3.50 -15.69
N CYS A 232 -0.60 -2.52 -15.11
CA CYS A 232 -0.27 -1.99 -13.80
C CYS A 232 -0.37 -3.08 -12.72
N MET A 233 -1.46 -3.83 -12.68
CA MET A 233 -1.63 -4.93 -11.73
C MET A 233 -0.53 -5.99 -11.88
N ILE A 234 -0.19 -6.37 -13.11
CA ILE A 234 0.88 -7.33 -13.38
C ILE A 234 2.23 -6.78 -12.90
N SER A 235 2.55 -5.52 -13.20
CA SER A 235 3.81 -4.90 -12.74
C SER A 235 3.90 -4.84 -11.21
N LEU A 236 2.80 -4.54 -10.52
CA LEU A 236 2.73 -4.52 -9.06
C LEU A 236 2.96 -5.91 -8.47
N LEU A 237 2.36 -6.96 -9.06
CA LEU A 237 2.57 -8.33 -8.63
C LEU A 237 4.00 -8.82 -8.90
N VAL A 238 4.57 -8.50 -10.06
CA VAL A 238 5.97 -8.83 -10.37
C VAL A 238 6.90 -8.17 -9.36
N LEU A 239 6.68 -6.88 -9.06
CA LEU A 239 7.47 -6.16 -8.07
C LEU A 239 7.29 -6.74 -6.66
N ALA A 240 6.07 -7.10 -6.27
CA ALA A 240 5.80 -7.78 -5.01
C ALA A 240 6.52 -9.13 -4.92
N ALA A 241 6.55 -9.91 -6.02
CA ALA A 241 7.27 -11.17 -6.09
C ALA A 241 8.80 -10.98 -5.99
N LEU A 242 9.35 -9.92 -6.59
CA LEU A 242 10.77 -9.57 -6.45
C LEU A 242 11.12 -9.22 -5.00
N PHE A 243 10.28 -8.44 -4.31
CA PHE A 243 10.46 -8.15 -2.89
C PHE A 243 10.31 -9.39 -2.02
N ALA A 244 9.33 -10.25 -2.28
CA ALA A 244 9.20 -11.53 -1.58
C ALA A 244 10.43 -12.44 -1.79
N LEU A 245 10.99 -12.47 -3.00
CA LEU A 245 12.22 -13.21 -3.28
C LEU A 245 13.39 -12.60 -2.50
N PHE A 246 13.50 -11.27 -2.49
CA PHE A 246 14.51 -10.56 -1.70
C PHE A 246 14.39 -10.90 -0.20
N ASP A 247 13.17 -10.89 0.34
CA ASP A 247 12.87 -11.27 1.72
C ASP A 247 13.30 -12.70 2.02
N TRP A 248 13.03 -13.64 1.10
CA TRP A 248 13.49 -15.01 1.22
C TRP A 248 15.01 -15.12 1.27
N LEU A 249 15.72 -14.39 0.40
CA LEU A 249 17.19 -14.35 0.36
C LEU A 249 17.78 -13.75 1.63
N LEU A 250 17.11 -12.77 2.23
CA LEU A 250 17.49 -12.21 3.53
C LEU A 250 17.23 -13.22 4.65
N LEU A 251 16.05 -13.83 4.69
CA LEU A 251 15.64 -14.75 5.75
C LEU A 251 16.55 -16.00 5.82
N ARG A 252 16.95 -16.57 4.68
CA ARG A 252 17.82 -17.76 4.65
C ARG A 252 19.15 -17.56 5.37
N ARG A 253 19.72 -16.35 5.32
CA ARG A 253 21.02 -16.02 5.91
C ARG A 253 20.88 -15.32 7.28
N ALA A 254 19.68 -15.22 7.85
CA ALA A 254 19.48 -14.45 9.09
C ALA A 254 20.17 -15.15 10.27
N ILE A 255 21.01 -14.40 11.00
CA ILE A 255 21.65 -14.85 12.24
C ILE A 255 20.76 -14.38 13.39
N VAL A 256 20.53 -15.25 14.37
CA VAL A 256 19.70 -14.93 15.55
C VAL A 256 20.47 -13.91 16.39
N ARG A 257 19.91 -12.71 16.54
CA ARG A 257 20.38 -11.67 17.46
C ARG A 257 19.42 -11.53 18.64
#